data_AF-A0A6V7TIB7-F1
#
_entry.id   AF-A0A6V7TIB7-F1
#
_cell.length_a   1.000
_cell.length_b   1.000
_cell.length_c   1.000
_cell.angle_alpha   90.00
_cell.angle_beta   90.00
_cell.angle_gamma   90.00
#
_symmetry.space_group_name_H-M   'P 1'
#
loop_
_entity.id
_entity.type
_entity.pdbx_description
1 polymer ?
#
loop_
_entity_poly.entity_id
_entity_poly.type
_entity_poly.pdbx_seq_one_letter_code
_entity_poly.pdbx_strand_id
1 'polypeptide(L)'
;MLQSLEEQLISLNSNKKDGKELANLPGRVFPGYKMVEILKAAGIHRQQRENICLLIDRIGLFLATNADQNHGIWAVRGTSLSAFSTLISRVFVDTFEDMPTQNGKLFNGNLLSSQQEQNIASNNFQLFIEQYKNEKRKYFSNNSLNEEETNFDGLVEENYGLKEKVGITLHYWCFNAGVAMRFLNSRDTRSIIFASGTLAPLPSFISAMGIPFGAILESKHCANKNQLVVGALRKGSNGTDLLGTFQNRNDPTYKQTIGELILQVASVTPQGMLVFFPSYSQMNTFVEFWKNLKLANGQQFWTLLECQKQLFIEQKDKFNIPILLKDFDSAVYGSVGGALLFAVCRGKLSEGIDFADSHCRSLIIVGIPFPPLFDPRVILKKSYLLEAVNTKNKIQIIIC
;
A
#
# COMPACT_ATOMS: atom_id res chain seq x y z
N MET A 1 -24.62 -3.72 -20.34
CA MET A 1 -23.80 -2.91 -19.41
C MET A 1 -22.33 -3.32 -19.47
N LEU A 2 -21.93 -4.50 -18.98
CA LEU A 2 -20.50 -4.88 -18.92
C LEU A 2 -19.79 -4.95 -20.28
N GLN A 3 -20.44 -5.48 -21.31
CA GLN A 3 -19.89 -5.48 -22.68
C GLN A 3 -19.70 -4.06 -23.23
N SER A 4 -20.67 -3.18 -23.01
CA SER A 4 -20.56 -1.77 -23.40
C SER A 4 -19.44 -1.05 -22.62
N LEU A 5 -19.27 -1.36 -21.33
CA LEU A 5 -18.14 -0.86 -20.53
C LEU A 5 -16.80 -1.32 -21.10
N GLU A 6 -16.68 -2.58 -21.50
CA GLU A 6 -15.48 -3.12 -22.14
C GLU A 6 -15.16 -2.38 -23.45
N GLU A 7 -16.15 -2.16 -24.31
CA GLU A 7 -15.99 -1.39 -25.55
C GLU A 7 -15.51 0.05 -25.30
N GLN A 8 -16.08 0.74 -24.30
CA GLN A 8 -15.64 2.09 -23.92
C GLN A 8 -14.20 2.11 -23.41
N LEU A 9 -13.78 1.11 -22.64
CA LEU A 9 -12.41 1.00 -22.13
C LEU A 9 -11.40 0.70 -23.24
N ILE A 10 -11.74 -0.18 -24.18
CA ILE A 10 -10.93 -0.48 -25.36
C ILE A 10 -10.77 0.77 -26.25
N SER A 11 -11.86 1.52 -26.43
CA SER A 11 -11.86 2.78 -27.18
C SER A 11 -10.94 3.82 -26.52
N LEU A 12 -11.08 4.05 -25.20
CA LEU A 12 -10.24 5.01 -24.46
C LEU A 12 -8.75 4.63 -24.53
N ASN A 13 -8.44 3.35 -24.43
CA ASN A 13 -7.08 2.85 -24.48
C ASN A 13 -6.46 2.99 -25.89
N SER A 14 -7.28 2.91 -26.93
CA SER A 14 -6.86 3.09 -28.33
C SER A 14 -6.69 4.57 -28.69
N ASN A 15 -7.52 5.45 -28.12
CA ASN A 15 -7.48 6.89 -28.36
C ASN A 15 -6.44 7.58 -27.46
N LYS A 16 -5.20 7.60 -27.94
CA LYS A 16 -4.03 8.15 -27.23
C LYS A 16 -4.03 9.68 -27.03
N LYS A 17 -5.07 10.42 -27.39
CA LYS A 17 -5.05 11.89 -27.36
C LYS A 17 -5.39 12.50 -25.99
N ASP A 18 -6.11 11.77 -25.14
CA ASP A 18 -6.70 12.34 -23.91
C ASP A 18 -5.92 12.04 -22.61
N GLY A 19 -4.94 11.12 -22.66
CA GLY A 19 -4.18 10.68 -21.49
C GLY A 19 -2.79 11.30 -21.43
N LYS A 20 -2.38 11.75 -20.25
CA LYS A 20 -1.01 12.20 -19.98
C LYS A 20 -0.10 11.01 -19.74
N GLU A 21 1.10 11.04 -20.32
CA GLU A 21 2.18 10.12 -19.98
C GLU A 21 3.04 10.77 -18.89
N LEU A 22 3.40 10.00 -17.86
CA LEU A 22 4.32 10.44 -16.81
C LEU A 22 5.62 9.65 -16.92
N ALA A 23 6.74 10.34 -16.71
CA ALA A 23 8.06 9.71 -16.72
C ALA A 23 8.11 8.53 -15.74
N ASN A 24 8.68 7.40 -16.20
CA ASN A 24 8.82 6.15 -15.43
C ASN A 24 7.50 5.48 -15.03
N LEU A 25 6.40 5.74 -15.74
CA LEU A 25 5.11 5.10 -15.51
C LEU A 25 4.63 4.40 -16.80
N PRO A 26 4.55 3.06 -16.85
CA PRO A 26 4.12 2.33 -18.03
C PRO A 26 2.59 2.39 -18.17
N GLY A 27 2.08 3.43 -18.81
CA GLY A 27 0.65 3.59 -19.04
C GLY A 27 0.23 5.04 -19.18
N ARG A 28 -1.07 5.30 -19.02
CA ARG A 28 -1.68 6.61 -19.26
C ARG A 28 -2.53 7.07 -18.10
N VAL A 29 -2.40 8.35 -17.79
CA VAL A 29 -3.07 9.00 -16.68
C VAL A 29 -4.15 9.93 -17.22
N PHE A 30 -5.34 9.77 -16.71
CA PHE A 30 -6.52 10.53 -17.06
C PHE A 30 -7.09 11.21 -15.80
N PRO A 31 -7.72 12.37 -15.94
CA PRO A 31 -8.49 12.98 -14.85
C PRO A 31 -9.58 12.03 -14.35
N GLY A 32 -9.94 12.12 -13.06
CA GLY A 32 -10.92 11.23 -12.46
C GLY A 32 -12.29 11.22 -13.16
N TYR A 33 -12.72 12.36 -13.72
CA TYR A 33 -14.01 12.45 -14.42
C TYR A 33 -14.13 11.50 -15.61
N LYS A 34 -13.02 11.07 -16.22
CA LYS A 34 -13.06 10.14 -17.37
C LYS A 34 -13.70 8.81 -17.00
N MET A 35 -13.52 8.33 -15.76
CA MET A 35 -14.19 7.11 -15.32
C MET A 35 -15.71 7.30 -15.19
N VAL A 36 -16.16 8.49 -14.79
CA VAL A 36 -17.59 8.84 -14.74
C VAL A 36 -18.18 8.84 -16.16
N GLU A 37 -17.49 9.43 -17.13
CA GLU A 37 -17.91 9.44 -18.55
C GLU A 37 -18.05 8.02 -19.11
N ILE A 38 -17.06 7.16 -18.87
CA ILE A 38 -17.05 5.76 -19.32
C ILE A 38 -18.25 4.99 -18.74
N LEU A 39 -18.50 5.10 -17.43
CA LEU A 39 -19.62 4.41 -16.80
C LEU A 39 -20.97 4.91 -17.36
N LYS A 40 -21.13 6.23 -17.52
CA LYS A 40 -22.35 6.81 -18.10
C LYS A 40 -22.56 6.35 -19.54
N ALA A 41 -21.50 6.31 -20.36
CA ALA A 41 -21.56 5.80 -21.73
C ALA A 41 -21.93 4.31 -21.79
N ALA A 42 -21.55 3.53 -20.77
CA ALA A 42 -21.94 2.12 -20.63
C ALA A 42 -23.36 1.90 -20.06
N GLY A 43 -24.11 2.99 -19.83
CA GLY A 43 -25.46 2.97 -19.25
C GLY A 43 -25.49 2.78 -17.73
N ILE A 44 -24.38 3.05 -17.05
CA ILE A 44 -24.26 2.95 -15.59
C ILE A 44 -24.24 4.35 -14.98
N HIS A 45 -25.30 4.67 -14.25
CA HIS A 45 -25.51 5.98 -13.65
C HIS A 45 -25.49 5.92 -12.12
N ARG A 46 -25.26 7.07 -11.48
CA ARG A 46 -25.18 7.20 -10.02
C ARG A 46 -26.40 6.63 -9.29
N GLN A 47 -27.61 6.84 -9.82
CA GLN A 47 -28.86 6.35 -9.21
C GLN A 47 -28.92 4.82 -9.15
N GLN A 48 -28.19 4.14 -10.02
CA GLN A 48 -28.14 2.68 -10.05
C GLN A 48 -27.09 2.12 -9.09
N ARG A 49 -26.21 2.96 -8.50
CA ARG A 49 -25.12 2.52 -7.63
C ARG A 49 -25.59 1.55 -6.55
N GLU A 50 -26.59 1.95 -5.77
CA GLU A 50 -27.06 1.18 -4.62
C GLU A 50 -27.67 -0.16 -5.07
N ASN A 51 -28.50 -0.14 -6.12
CA ASN A 51 -29.09 -1.34 -6.71
C ASN A 51 -28.04 -2.28 -7.30
N ILE A 52 -27.02 -1.76 -7.99
CA ILE A 52 -25.92 -2.55 -8.57
C ILE A 52 -25.09 -3.19 -7.44
N CYS A 53 -24.73 -2.42 -6.41
CA CYS A 53 -23.96 -2.93 -5.28
C CYS A 53 -24.74 -4.02 -4.52
N LEU A 54 -26.02 -3.78 -4.19
CA LEU A 54 -26.86 -4.77 -3.52
C LEU A 54 -27.05 -6.04 -4.35
N LEU A 55 -27.23 -5.92 -5.66
CA LEU A 55 -27.35 -7.08 -6.55
C LEU A 55 -26.05 -7.88 -6.56
N ILE A 56 -24.90 -7.22 -6.68
CA ILE A 56 -23.60 -7.88 -6.66
C ILE A 56 -23.34 -8.57 -5.31
N ASP A 57 -23.69 -7.95 -4.19
CA ASP A 57 -23.51 -8.54 -2.87
C ASP A 57 -24.38 -9.79 -2.70
N ARG A 58 -25.63 -9.76 -3.19
CA ARG A 58 -26.51 -10.94 -3.22
C ARG A 58 -25.95 -12.06 -4.10
N ILE A 59 -25.43 -11.72 -5.28
CA ILE A 59 -24.76 -12.69 -6.16
C ILE A 59 -23.51 -13.24 -5.47
N GLY A 60 -22.70 -12.39 -4.83
CA GLY A 60 -21.51 -12.78 -4.10
C GLY A 60 -21.81 -13.75 -2.96
N LEU A 61 -22.87 -13.48 -2.19
CA LEU A 61 -23.34 -14.37 -1.13
C LEU A 61 -23.79 -15.72 -1.71
N PHE A 62 -24.61 -15.71 -2.77
CA PHE A 62 -25.04 -16.93 -3.46
C PHE A 62 -23.85 -17.75 -3.98
N LEU A 63 -22.86 -17.10 -4.59
CA LEU A 63 -21.64 -17.74 -5.08
C LEU A 63 -20.80 -18.32 -3.94
N ALA A 64 -20.72 -17.64 -2.79
CA ALA A 64 -20.01 -18.12 -1.62
C ALA A 64 -20.69 -19.35 -1.00
N THR A 65 -22.02 -19.32 -0.83
CA THR A 65 -22.80 -20.45 -0.29
C THR A 65 -22.74 -21.69 -1.19
N ASN A 66 -22.65 -21.51 -2.51
CA ASN A 66 -22.58 -22.62 -3.46
C ASN A 66 -21.14 -23.01 -3.85
N ALA A 67 -20.12 -22.27 -3.39
CA ALA A 67 -18.73 -22.60 -3.66
C ALA A 67 -18.28 -23.89 -2.94
N ASP A 68 -18.95 -24.27 -1.84
CA ASP A 68 -18.70 -25.51 -1.11
C ASP A 68 -19.04 -26.78 -1.94
N GLN A 69 -19.79 -26.64 -3.04
CA GLN A 69 -20.15 -27.76 -3.93
C GLN A 69 -19.34 -27.83 -5.22
N ASN A 70 -18.63 -26.76 -5.63
CA ASN A 70 -18.01 -26.65 -6.97
C ASN A 70 -16.71 -25.81 -6.97
N HIS A 71 -15.70 -26.23 -6.18
CA HIS A 71 -14.35 -25.67 -6.05
C HIS A 71 -13.95 -24.45 -6.93
N GLY A 72 -13.44 -23.40 -6.28
CA GLY A 72 -12.50 -22.41 -6.82
C GLY A 72 -13.01 -21.37 -7.83
N ILE A 73 -13.72 -21.80 -8.88
CA ILE A 73 -14.15 -20.92 -10.00
C ILE A 73 -15.17 -19.89 -9.51
N TRP A 74 -16.10 -20.29 -8.64
CA TRP A 74 -17.11 -19.41 -8.08
C TRP A 74 -16.53 -18.38 -7.10
N ALA A 75 -15.48 -18.75 -6.37
CA ALA A 75 -14.76 -17.82 -5.49
C ALA A 75 -14.05 -16.69 -6.28
N VAL A 76 -13.44 -17.02 -7.44
CA VAL A 76 -12.78 -16.03 -8.31
C VAL A 76 -13.81 -15.12 -9.01
N ARG A 77 -14.96 -15.66 -9.42
CA ARG A 77 -16.06 -14.85 -9.99
C ARG A 77 -16.66 -13.90 -8.95
N GLY A 78 -16.87 -14.38 -7.71
CA GLY A 78 -17.33 -13.54 -6.59
C GLY A 78 -16.37 -12.39 -6.28
N THR A 79 -15.06 -12.65 -6.24
CA THR A 79 -14.06 -11.59 -6.00
C THR A 79 -14.02 -10.55 -7.13
N SER A 80 -14.16 -10.97 -8.39
CA SER A 80 -14.21 -10.05 -9.54
C SER A 80 -15.44 -9.15 -9.52
N LEU A 81 -16.61 -9.70 -9.16
CA LEU A 81 -17.83 -8.92 -8.99
C LEU A 81 -17.72 -7.94 -7.83
N SER A 82 -17.16 -8.36 -6.69
CA SER A 82 -16.91 -7.47 -5.55
C SER A 82 -15.97 -6.31 -5.90
N ALA A 83 -14.94 -6.56 -6.72
CA ALA A 83 -14.06 -5.51 -7.24
C ALA A 83 -14.82 -4.50 -8.12
N PHE A 84 -15.76 -4.97 -8.95
CA PHE A 84 -16.62 -4.11 -9.75
C PHE A 84 -17.60 -3.28 -8.89
N SER A 85 -18.25 -3.89 -7.89
CA SER A 85 -19.09 -3.17 -6.91
C SER A 85 -18.29 -2.07 -6.20
N THR A 86 -17.06 -2.39 -5.80
CA THR A 86 -16.13 -1.43 -5.18
C THR A 86 -15.79 -0.28 -6.13
N LEU A 87 -15.56 -0.55 -7.41
CA LEU A 87 -15.33 0.48 -8.42
C LEU A 87 -16.53 1.41 -8.54
N ILE A 88 -17.74 0.87 -8.70
CA ILE A 88 -18.98 1.66 -8.81
C ILE A 88 -19.18 2.55 -7.57
N SER A 89 -18.99 1.99 -6.37
CA SER A 89 -19.08 2.75 -5.12
C SER A 89 -18.02 3.86 -4.99
N ARG A 90 -16.82 3.66 -5.56
CA ARG A 90 -15.75 4.67 -5.53
C ARG A 90 -15.94 5.77 -6.56
N VAL A 91 -16.44 5.44 -7.76
CA VAL A 91 -16.67 6.43 -8.82
C VAL A 91 -17.85 7.33 -8.47
N PHE A 92 -18.93 6.74 -7.97
CA PHE A 92 -20.11 7.48 -7.51
C PHE A 92 -20.11 7.67 -5.99
N VAL A 93 -18.99 8.17 -5.46
CA VAL A 93 -18.82 8.39 -4.02
C VAL A 93 -19.82 9.42 -3.49
N ASP A 94 -20.34 9.18 -2.30
CA ASP A 94 -21.11 10.18 -1.55
C ASP A 94 -20.15 11.21 -0.96
N THR A 95 -20.40 12.47 -1.28
CA THR A 95 -19.65 13.60 -0.77
C THR A 95 -20.50 14.42 0.19
N PHE A 96 -19.87 15.30 0.97
CA PHE A 96 -20.58 16.23 1.84
C PHE A 96 -21.54 17.17 1.08
N GLU A 97 -21.31 17.41 -0.21
CA GLU A 97 -22.22 18.16 -1.08
C GLU A 97 -23.54 17.40 -1.36
N ASP A 98 -23.59 16.10 -1.04
CA ASP A 98 -24.78 15.25 -1.16
C ASP A 98 -25.69 15.26 0.09
N MET A 99 -25.37 16.08 1.12
CA MET A 99 -26.01 16.01 2.46
C MET A 99 -26.71 17.34 2.86
N PRO A 100 -27.81 17.28 3.62
CA PRO A 100 -28.76 18.40 3.76
C PRO A 100 -28.23 19.63 4.53
N THR A 101 -28.56 20.82 4.05
CA THR A 101 -28.45 22.08 4.81
C THR A 101 -29.60 22.24 5.80
N GLN A 102 -29.26 22.33 7.09
CA GLN A 102 -29.97 22.85 8.30
C GLN A 102 -31.46 22.55 8.57
N ASN A 103 -32.27 22.01 7.66
CA ASN A 103 -33.73 21.86 7.86
C ASN A 103 -34.24 20.41 7.93
N GLY A 104 -33.39 19.42 8.21
CA GLY A 104 -33.82 18.09 8.67
C GLY A 104 -34.71 17.27 7.72
N LYS A 105 -34.93 17.71 6.48
CA LYS A 105 -35.55 16.87 5.45
C LYS A 105 -34.46 16.02 4.82
N LEU A 106 -34.58 14.69 4.92
CA LEU A 106 -33.84 13.78 4.04
C LEU A 106 -34.06 14.25 2.60
N PHE A 107 -32.99 14.66 1.93
CA PHE A 107 -33.08 15.00 0.52
C PHE A 107 -33.37 13.71 -0.25
N ASN A 108 -34.58 13.63 -0.81
CA ASN A 108 -34.83 12.82 -2.00
C ASN A 108 -33.88 13.30 -3.09
N GLY A 109 -32.87 12.48 -3.40
CA GLY A 109 -32.17 12.37 -4.69
C GLY A 109 -32.24 13.52 -5.70
N ASN A 110 -32.05 14.77 -5.31
CA ASN A 110 -31.67 15.80 -6.28
C ASN A 110 -30.23 15.48 -6.66
N LEU A 111 -30.11 14.79 -7.80
CA LEU A 111 -28.87 14.44 -8.47
C LEU A 111 -27.88 15.60 -8.37
N LEU A 112 -26.67 15.34 -7.89
CA LEU A 112 -25.52 16.12 -8.35
C LEU A 112 -25.66 16.28 -9.86
N SER A 113 -25.60 17.52 -10.34
CA SER A 113 -25.54 17.74 -11.78
C SER A 113 -24.36 16.93 -12.34
N SER A 114 -24.47 16.48 -13.58
CA SER A 114 -23.37 15.77 -14.25
C SER A 114 -22.04 16.54 -14.14
N GLN A 115 -22.11 17.87 -14.12
CA GLN A 115 -20.96 18.74 -13.93
C GLN A 115 -20.34 18.64 -12.52
N GLN A 116 -21.16 18.61 -11.46
CA GLN A 116 -20.66 18.48 -10.09
C GLN A 116 -20.01 17.12 -9.85
N GLU A 117 -20.59 16.03 -10.35
CA GLU A 117 -19.99 14.69 -10.26
C GLU A 117 -18.61 14.65 -10.93
N GLN A 118 -18.51 15.22 -12.14
CA GLN A 118 -17.25 15.31 -12.88
C GLN A 118 -16.23 16.20 -12.15
N ASN A 119 -16.66 17.31 -11.55
CA ASN A 119 -15.77 18.19 -10.78
C ASN A 119 -15.22 17.48 -9.53
N ILE A 120 -16.06 16.77 -8.77
CA ILE A 120 -15.65 15.97 -7.62
C ILE A 120 -14.62 14.92 -8.04
N ALA A 121 -14.91 14.18 -9.10
CA ALA A 121 -14.01 13.16 -9.64
C ALA A 121 -12.68 13.77 -10.08
N SER A 122 -12.69 14.90 -10.81
CA SER A 122 -11.50 15.61 -11.29
C SER A 122 -10.58 16.07 -10.16
N ASN A 123 -11.16 16.60 -9.07
CA ASN A 123 -10.41 17.24 -8.00
C ASN A 123 -9.81 16.25 -7.00
N ASN A 124 -10.34 15.03 -6.94
CA ASN A 124 -9.99 14.08 -5.87
C ASN A 124 -9.46 12.74 -6.40
N PHE A 125 -9.77 12.38 -7.65
CA PHE A 125 -9.45 11.07 -8.21
C PHE A 125 -8.60 11.19 -9.48
N GLN A 126 -7.81 10.16 -9.74
CA GLN A 126 -7.12 9.97 -11.02
C GLN A 126 -7.39 8.55 -11.53
N LEU A 127 -7.54 8.44 -12.85
CA LEU A 127 -7.66 7.17 -13.56
C LEU A 127 -6.31 6.87 -14.22
N PHE A 128 -5.67 5.76 -13.84
CA PHE A 128 -4.47 5.26 -14.49
C PHE A 128 -4.76 3.94 -15.19
N ILE A 129 -4.35 3.85 -16.46
CA ILE A 129 -4.56 2.69 -17.30
C ILE A 129 -3.19 2.12 -17.65
N GLU A 130 -2.92 0.92 -17.15
CA GLU A 130 -1.71 0.16 -17.43
C GLU A 130 -2.03 -0.91 -18.48
N GLN A 131 -1.22 -0.97 -19.54
CA GLN A 131 -1.26 -2.07 -20.50
C GLN A 131 -0.18 -3.07 -20.12
N TYR A 132 -0.55 -4.35 -20.09
CA TYR A 132 0.43 -5.42 -19.97
C TYR A 132 0.35 -6.33 -21.17
N LYS A 133 1.52 -6.71 -21.68
CA LYS A 133 1.65 -7.83 -22.60
C LYS A 133 1.55 -9.10 -21.76
N ASN A 134 0.60 -9.96 -22.08
CA ASN A 134 0.45 -11.23 -21.39
C ASN A 134 1.64 -12.14 -21.71
N GLU A 135 2.63 -12.19 -20.83
CA GLU A 135 3.38 -13.42 -20.63
C GLU A 135 2.63 -14.21 -19.54
N LYS A 136 1.70 -15.07 -19.98
CA LYS A 136 1.00 -16.09 -19.18
C LYS A 136 0.13 -15.58 -18.03
N ARG A 137 -1.05 -15.00 -18.31
CA ARG A 137 -2.20 -15.11 -17.38
C ARG A 137 -3.12 -16.25 -17.83
N LYS A 138 -3.37 -17.19 -16.91
CA LYS A 138 -4.35 -18.27 -17.04
C LYS A 138 -5.75 -17.66 -17.02
N TYR A 139 -6.46 -17.72 -18.15
CA TYR A 139 -7.89 -17.47 -18.20
C TYR A 139 -8.60 -18.82 -18.35
N PHE A 140 -9.73 -19.01 -17.66
CA PHE A 140 -10.64 -20.12 -17.95
C PHE A 140 -11.59 -19.72 -19.08
N SER A 141 -11.63 -20.52 -20.15
CA SER A 141 -12.63 -20.39 -21.20
C SER A 141 -13.90 -21.15 -20.79
N ASN A 142 -15.07 -20.58 -21.05
CA ASN A 142 -16.36 -21.29 -20.96
C ASN A 142 -16.62 -21.93 -22.32
N ASN A 143 -16.18 -23.17 -22.52
CA ASN A 143 -16.67 -24.11 -23.53
C ASN A 143 -16.20 -25.46 -22.99
N SER A 144 -17.03 -26.36 -22.47
CA SER A 144 -18.24 -26.91 -23.07
C SER A 144 -19.09 -27.55 -21.97
N LEU A 145 -20.41 -27.43 -22.10
CA LEU A 145 -21.33 -28.44 -21.57
C LEU A 145 -21.01 -29.74 -22.31
N ASN A 146 -20.55 -30.76 -21.60
CA ASN A 146 -20.90 -32.17 -21.82
C ASN A 146 -20.35 -33.01 -20.66
N GLU A 147 -21.21 -33.93 -20.22
CA GLU A 147 -21.02 -34.90 -19.15
C GLU A 147 -19.87 -35.87 -19.50
N GLU A 148 -19.01 -36.15 -18.52
CA GLU A 148 -18.61 -37.49 -18.03
C GLU A 148 -17.27 -37.41 -17.26
N GLU A 149 -17.19 -38.21 -16.21
CA GLU A 149 -16.12 -38.26 -15.21
C GLU A 149 -14.75 -38.61 -15.80
N THR A 150 -13.68 -38.03 -15.24
CA THR A 150 -12.58 -38.73 -14.54
C THR A 150 -11.32 -37.86 -14.49
N ASN A 151 -10.71 -37.78 -13.29
CA ASN A 151 -9.35 -37.31 -12.99
C ASN A 151 -8.72 -36.29 -13.95
N PHE A 152 -8.72 -35.01 -13.59
CA PHE A 152 -7.85 -34.03 -14.23
C PHE A 152 -7.17 -33.10 -13.22
N ASP A 153 -6.06 -33.58 -12.68
CA ASP A 153 -4.97 -32.72 -12.21
C ASP A 153 -4.30 -32.16 -13.47
N GLY A 154 -4.87 -31.08 -13.99
CA GLY A 154 -4.41 -30.52 -15.25
C GLY A 154 -4.95 -29.12 -15.47
N LEU A 155 -4.06 -28.17 -15.29
CA LEU A 155 -4.13 -26.91 -16.02
C LEU A 155 -4.10 -27.28 -17.51
N VAL A 156 -5.22 -27.16 -18.21
CA VAL A 156 -5.21 -27.32 -19.68
C VAL A 156 -4.42 -26.13 -20.25
N GLU A 157 -3.13 -26.36 -20.56
CA GLU A 157 -2.37 -25.52 -21.49
C GLU A 157 -2.87 -25.80 -22.91
N GLU A 158 -3.97 -25.17 -23.28
CA GLU A 158 -4.44 -25.21 -24.66
C GLU A 158 -3.53 -24.31 -25.52
N ASN A 159 -2.59 -24.93 -26.23
CA ASN A 159 -1.80 -24.34 -27.31
C ASN A 159 -2.66 -24.07 -28.56
N TYR A 160 -3.70 -23.26 -28.43
CA TYR A 160 -4.23 -22.56 -29.60
C TYR A 160 -3.36 -21.33 -29.80
N GLY A 161 -2.75 -21.16 -30.97
CA GLY A 161 -1.89 -20.01 -31.30
C GLY A 161 -2.46 -18.69 -30.77
N LEU A 162 -2.00 -18.29 -29.57
CA LEU A 162 -2.56 -17.14 -28.86
C LEU A 162 -1.95 -15.91 -29.50
N LYS A 163 -2.72 -15.23 -30.35
CA LYS A 163 -2.48 -13.80 -30.60
C LYS A 163 -2.31 -13.13 -29.24
N GLU A 164 -1.19 -12.43 -29.04
CA GLU A 164 -0.91 -11.66 -27.82
C GLU A 164 -2.14 -10.85 -27.42
N LYS A 165 -2.93 -11.32 -26.45
CA LYS A 165 -4.04 -10.53 -25.91
C LYS A 165 -3.45 -9.51 -24.95
N VAL A 166 -3.34 -8.27 -25.42
CA VAL A 166 -3.01 -7.11 -24.59
C VAL A 166 -4.11 -6.97 -23.53
N GLY A 167 -3.73 -7.14 -22.27
CA GLY A 167 -4.62 -6.91 -21.13
C GLY A 167 -4.50 -5.48 -20.63
N ILE A 168 -5.58 -4.98 -20.03
CA ILE A 168 -5.63 -3.64 -19.45
C ILE A 168 -5.91 -3.77 -17.95
N THR A 169 -5.14 -3.06 -17.13
CA THR A 169 -5.44 -2.88 -15.70
C THR A 169 -5.87 -1.43 -15.46
N LEU A 170 -7.00 -1.26 -14.76
CA LEU A 170 -7.54 0.05 -14.40
C LEU A 170 -7.27 0.35 -12.93
N HIS A 171 -6.71 1.52 -12.68
CA HIS A 171 -6.44 2.05 -11.36
C HIS A 171 -7.21 3.35 -11.16
N TYR A 172 -8.29 3.31 -10.39
CA TYR A 172 -9.05 4.50 -10.03
C TYR A 172 -8.81 4.84 -8.55
N TRP A 173 -7.98 5.85 -8.30
CA TRP A 173 -7.48 6.18 -6.97
C TRP A 173 -7.95 7.54 -6.50
N CYS A 174 -8.50 7.59 -5.28
CA CYS A 174 -8.71 8.82 -4.55
C CYS A 174 -7.41 9.24 -3.86
N PHE A 175 -6.96 10.46 -4.11
CA PHE A 175 -5.77 11.03 -3.46
C PHE A 175 -6.12 12.08 -2.40
N ASN A 176 -7.40 12.38 -2.17
CA ASN A 176 -7.82 13.32 -1.13
C ASN A 176 -8.55 12.59 0.02
N ALA A 177 -7.89 12.46 1.18
CA ALA A 177 -8.52 11.87 2.37
C ALA A 177 -9.75 12.67 2.84
N GLY A 178 -9.80 13.96 2.53
CA GLY A 178 -10.93 14.83 2.85
C GLY A 178 -12.25 14.41 2.24
N VAL A 179 -12.27 13.61 1.16
CA VAL A 179 -13.53 13.04 0.65
C VAL A 179 -14.20 12.18 1.71
N ALA A 180 -13.45 11.24 2.30
CA ALA A 180 -13.96 10.35 3.33
C ALA A 180 -14.26 11.11 4.64
N MET A 181 -13.40 12.04 5.04
CA MET A 181 -13.59 12.79 6.27
C MET A 181 -14.82 13.71 6.22
N ARG A 182 -15.03 14.39 5.08
CA ARG A 182 -16.22 15.21 4.89
C ARG A 182 -17.50 14.38 4.87
N PHE A 183 -17.46 13.19 4.26
CA PHE A 183 -18.57 12.24 4.34
C PHE A 183 -18.90 11.86 5.79
N LEU A 184 -17.90 11.50 6.60
CA LEU A 184 -18.11 11.21 8.03
C LEU A 184 -18.67 12.43 8.78
N ASN A 185 -18.15 13.62 8.50
CA ASN A 185 -18.62 14.87 9.12
C ASN A 185 -20.08 15.17 8.79
N SER A 186 -20.57 14.82 7.58
CA SER A 186 -21.97 15.02 7.20
C SER A 186 -22.96 14.04 7.83
N ARG A 187 -22.51 12.98 8.51
CA ARG A 187 -23.39 11.94 9.10
C ARG A 187 -23.79 12.26 10.54
N ASP A 188 -23.90 13.53 10.90
CA ASP A 188 -24.17 14.01 12.26
C ASP A 188 -23.23 13.40 13.33
N THR A 189 -21.98 13.12 12.93
CA THR A 189 -20.96 12.59 13.84
C THR A 189 -20.66 13.63 14.92
N ARG A 190 -21.02 13.35 16.17
CA ARG A 190 -20.84 14.28 17.30
C ARG A 190 -19.39 14.76 17.48
N SER A 191 -18.43 13.85 17.34
CA SER A 191 -17.01 14.16 17.52
C SER A 191 -16.13 13.16 16.77
N ILE A 192 -15.11 13.66 16.08
CA ILE A 192 -14.04 12.86 15.48
C ILE A 192 -12.75 13.21 16.24
N ILE A 193 -12.15 12.22 16.90
CA ILE A 193 -10.94 12.40 17.70
C ILE A 193 -9.80 11.62 17.03
N PHE A 194 -8.72 12.33 16.72
CA PHE A 194 -7.47 11.73 16.24
C PHE A 194 -6.46 11.72 17.39
N ALA A 195 -6.02 10.52 17.76
CA ALA A 195 -4.98 10.34 18.76
C ALA A 195 -3.90 9.40 18.20
N SER A 196 -2.65 9.84 18.22
CA SER A 196 -1.49 9.03 17.84
C SER A 196 -0.22 9.60 18.47
N GLY A 197 0.69 8.71 18.89
CA GLY A 197 1.99 9.08 19.46
C GLY A 197 3.04 9.51 18.44
N THR A 198 2.77 9.36 17.14
CA THR A 198 3.71 9.62 16.04
C THR A 198 3.16 10.58 14.98
N LEU A 199 2.08 11.27 15.29
CA LEU A 199 1.39 12.17 14.36
C LEU A 199 2.14 13.51 14.20
N ALA A 200 3.17 13.53 13.37
CA ALA A 200 3.91 14.74 13.07
C ALA A 200 4.35 14.79 11.59
N PRO A 201 4.42 15.98 10.96
CA PRO A 201 4.01 17.29 11.47
C PRO A 201 2.47 17.51 11.38
N LEU A 202 1.86 18.06 12.44
CA LEU A 202 0.41 18.24 12.54
C LEU A 202 -0.22 19.13 11.45
N PRO A 203 0.38 20.26 11.01
CA PRO A 203 -0.23 21.10 9.97
C PRO A 203 -0.48 20.35 8.65
N SER A 204 0.48 19.53 8.23
CA SER A 204 0.36 18.70 7.02
C SER A 204 -0.75 17.66 7.15
N PHE A 205 -0.86 17.04 8.32
CA PHE A 205 -1.93 16.08 8.62
C PHE A 205 -3.32 16.73 8.57
N ILE A 206 -3.50 17.86 9.27
CA ILE A 206 -4.77 18.59 9.31
C ILE A 206 -5.18 19.03 7.90
N SER A 207 -4.25 19.59 7.12
CA SER A 207 -4.53 19.99 5.74
C SER A 207 -4.95 18.81 4.85
N ALA A 208 -4.46 17.59 5.12
CA ALA A 208 -4.80 16.41 4.34
C ALA A 208 -6.20 15.87 4.65
N MET A 209 -6.71 16.09 5.87
CA MET A 209 -8.01 15.62 6.33
C MET A 209 -9.18 16.43 5.79
N GLY A 210 -8.96 17.67 5.32
CA GLY A 210 -9.98 18.44 4.59
C GLY A 210 -11.28 18.71 5.36
N ILE A 211 -11.21 18.69 6.70
CA ILE A 211 -12.24 19.10 7.66
C ILE A 211 -11.61 20.02 8.70
N PRO A 212 -12.36 20.95 9.33
CA PRO A 212 -11.82 21.79 10.39
C PRO A 212 -11.46 20.96 11.64
N PHE A 213 -10.33 21.28 12.26
CA PHE A 213 -9.94 20.74 13.56
C PHE A 213 -10.19 21.81 14.62
N GLY A 214 -10.91 21.46 15.69
CA GLY A 214 -11.19 22.35 16.80
C GLY A 214 -10.03 22.39 17.80
N ALA A 215 -9.94 21.37 18.65
CA ALA A 215 -8.85 21.23 19.61
C ALA A 215 -7.65 20.50 18.98
N ILE A 216 -6.46 21.07 19.15
CA ILE A 216 -5.19 20.48 18.72
C ILE A 216 -4.26 20.50 19.93
N LEU A 217 -3.70 19.34 20.26
CA LEU A 217 -2.75 19.18 21.36
C LEU A 217 -1.55 18.37 20.86
N GLU A 218 -0.36 18.96 20.98
CA GLU A 218 0.92 18.28 20.79
C GLU A 218 1.64 18.25 22.14
N SER A 219 1.65 17.08 22.77
CA SER A 219 2.31 16.91 24.07
C SER A 219 3.82 16.77 23.90
N LYS A 220 4.57 17.23 24.91
CA LYS A 220 5.99 16.92 25.02
C LYS A 220 6.19 15.41 25.13
N HIS A 221 7.36 14.94 24.72
CA HIS A 221 7.70 13.53 24.83
C HIS A 221 7.63 13.05 26.29
N CYS A 222 6.99 11.92 26.53
CA CYS A 222 6.82 11.35 27.87
C CYS A 222 8.12 10.74 28.43
N ALA A 223 9.07 10.37 27.56
CA ALA A 223 10.33 9.78 27.99
C ALA A 223 11.31 10.85 28.51
N ASN A 224 11.90 10.57 29.66
CA ASN A 224 12.99 11.35 30.22
C ASN A 224 14.28 11.15 29.42
N LYS A 225 15.23 12.10 29.54
CA LYS A 225 16.51 12.07 28.82
C LYS A 225 17.38 10.82 29.10
N ASN A 226 17.14 10.12 30.21
CA ASN A 226 17.85 8.89 30.58
C ASN A 226 17.14 7.62 30.10
N GLN A 227 15.95 7.71 29.50
CA GLN A 227 15.17 6.56 29.04
C GLN A 227 15.35 6.29 27.54
N LEU A 228 15.74 7.29 26.75
CA LEU A 228 15.88 7.17 25.31
C LEU A 228 17.07 7.99 24.79
N VAL A 229 17.92 7.36 23.99
CA VAL A 229 18.99 8.01 23.23
C VAL A 229 18.73 7.77 21.75
N VAL A 230 18.65 8.85 20.97
CA VAL A 230 18.43 8.80 19.52
C VAL A 230 19.62 9.47 18.83
N GLY A 231 20.19 8.79 17.83
CA GLY A 231 21.32 9.31 17.06
C GLY A 231 21.25 8.89 15.60
N ALA A 232 21.80 9.72 14.72
CA ALA A 232 21.96 9.42 13.31
C ALA A 232 23.45 9.15 13.02
N LEU A 233 23.79 7.89 12.75
CA LEU A 233 25.15 7.49 12.42
C LEU A 233 25.41 7.76 10.93
N ARG A 234 26.45 8.55 10.64
CA ARG A 234 26.80 8.97 9.27
C ARG A 234 28.02 8.25 8.71
N LYS A 235 28.85 7.68 9.57
CA LYS A 235 30.08 7.00 9.21
C LYS A 235 30.25 5.72 10.01
N GLY A 236 30.86 4.70 9.42
CA GLY A 236 31.31 3.51 10.13
C GLY A 236 32.63 3.73 10.88
N SER A 237 33.06 2.73 11.64
CA SER A 237 34.32 2.75 12.39
C SER A 237 35.54 3.00 11.50
N ASN A 238 35.48 2.58 10.24
CA ASN A 238 36.58 2.70 9.29
C ASN A 238 36.53 4.02 8.49
N GLY A 239 35.64 4.95 8.86
CA GLY A 239 35.47 6.25 8.19
C GLY A 239 34.58 6.23 6.94
N THR A 240 34.14 5.05 6.48
CA THR A 240 33.21 4.88 5.35
C THR A 240 31.89 5.60 5.59
N ASP A 241 31.43 6.37 4.61
CA ASP A 241 30.14 7.04 4.68
C ASP A 241 28.96 6.05 4.62
N LEU A 242 28.00 6.19 5.54
CA LEU A 242 26.80 5.36 5.63
C LEU A 242 25.70 5.92 4.72
N LEU A 243 25.91 5.82 3.41
CA LEU A 243 24.98 6.34 2.40
C LEU A 243 24.18 5.22 1.75
N GLY A 244 22.99 4.93 2.27
CA GLY A 244 22.07 3.91 1.76
C GLY A 244 21.29 4.29 0.48
N THR A 245 21.91 4.99 -0.47
CA THR A 245 21.25 5.42 -1.73
C THR A 245 21.03 4.24 -2.68
N PHE A 246 20.24 4.44 -3.75
CA PHE A 246 20.07 3.40 -4.80
C PHE A 246 21.42 2.95 -5.39
N GLN A 247 22.36 3.89 -5.55
CA GLN A 247 23.68 3.64 -6.13
C GLN A 247 24.57 2.85 -5.17
N ASN A 248 24.57 3.20 -3.88
CA ASN A 248 25.54 2.70 -2.92
C ASN A 248 25.06 1.47 -2.14
N ARG A 249 23.75 1.21 -2.06
CA ARG A 249 23.21 0.10 -1.24
C ARG A 249 23.70 -1.30 -1.63
N ASN A 250 24.21 -1.46 -2.85
CA ASN A 250 24.73 -2.73 -3.35
C ASN A 250 26.24 -2.88 -3.14
N ASP A 251 26.94 -1.81 -2.76
CA ASP A 251 28.38 -1.79 -2.48
C ASP A 251 28.72 -2.78 -1.35
N PRO A 252 29.62 -3.74 -1.59
CA PRO A 252 30.10 -4.67 -0.56
C PRO A 252 30.66 -3.96 0.68
N THR A 253 31.37 -2.86 0.52
CA THR A 253 31.96 -2.08 1.61
C THR A 253 30.87 -1.52 2.50
N TYR A 254 29.83 -0.94 1.91
CA TYR A 254 28.68 -0.41 2.65
C TYR A 254 27.97 -1.51 3.44
N LYS A 255 27.70 -2.66 2.81
CA LYS A 255 27.07 -3.81 3.49
C LYS A 255 27.91 -4.33 4.64
N GLN A 256 29.22 -4.46 4.45
CA GLN A 256 30.14 -4.89 5.48
C GLN A 256 30.15 -3.90 6.65
N THR A 257 30.28 -2.60 6.38
CA THR A 257 30.30 -1.56 7.42
C THR A 257 29.00 -1.53 8.24
N ILE A 258 27.82 -1.71 7.60
CA ILE A 258 26.55 -1.84 8.32
C ILE A 258 26.54 -3.09 9.21
N GLY A 259 27.06 -4.21 8.72
CA GLY A 259 27.20 -5.44 9.50
C GLY A 259 28.10 -5.23 10.72
N GLU A 260 29.28 -4.66 10.54
CA GLU A 260 30.24 -4.38 11.62
C GLU A 260 29.62 -3.49 12.71
N LEU A 261 28.84 -2.48 12.32
CA LEU A 261 28.12 -1.62 13.24
C LEU A 261 27.04 -2.39 14.01
N ILE A 262 26.26 -3.24 13.34
CA ILE A 262 25.26 -4.09 13.99
C ILE A 262 25.94 -5.02 14.99
N LEU A 263 27.08 -5.62 14.64
CA LEU A 263 27.85 -6.50 15.53
C LEU A 263 28.36 -5.75 16.77
N GLN A 264 28.88 -4.52 16.60
CA GLN A 264 29.33 -3.68 17.71
C GLN A 264 28.19 -3.29 18.65
N VAL A 265 27.00 -2.97 18.12
CA VAL A 265 25.83 -2.65 18.95
C VAL A 265 25.30 -3.92 19.62
N ALA A 266 25.30 -5.06 18.92
CA ALA A 266 24.83 -6.34 19.46
C ALA A 266 25.67 -6.81 20.65
N SER A 267 26.99 -6.58 20.65
CA SER A 267 27.87 -7.02 21.76
C SER A 267 27.66 -6.27 23.07
N VAL A 268 27.07 -5.06 23.03
CA VAL A 268 26.83 -4.23 24.23
C VAL A 268 25.35 -4.10 24.59
N THR A 269 24.44 -4.43 23.68
CA THR A 269 23.00 -4.36 23.92
C THR A 269 22.55 -5.63 24.63
N PRO A 270 21.98 -5.58 25.84
CA PRO A 270 21.40 -6.76 26.46
C PRO A 270 20.08 -7.14 25.77
N GLN A 271 19.69 -8.42 25.86
CA GLN A 271 18.35 -8.88 25.49
C GLN A 271 18.00 -8.58 24.01
N GLY A 272 16.77 -8.13 23.74
CA GLY A 272 16.23 -7.92 22.40
C GLY A 272 16.82 -6.71 21.68
N MET A 273 17.22 -6.94 20.43
CA MET A 273 17.69 -5.92 19.49
C MET A 273 16.91 -6.05 18.17
N LEU A 274 16.48 -4.91 17.63
CA LEU A 274 15.74 -4.87 16.38
C LEU A 274 16.54 -4.12 15.30
N VAL A 275 16.53 -4.66 14.09
CA VAL A 275 17.15 -4.03 12.92
C VAL A 275 16.14 -3.98 11.78
N PHE A 276 15.69 -2.78 11.42
CA PHE A 276 14.68 -2.55 10.41
C PHE A 276 15.29 -2.09 9.09
N PHE A 277 14.93 -2.77 8.01
CA PHE A 277 15.30 -2.42 6.63
C PHE A 277 14.15 -1.75 5.88
N PRO A 278 14.40 -0.95 4.85
CA PRO A 278 13.39 -0.33 3.99
C PRO A 278 12.55 -1.33 3.17
N SER A 279 13.09 -2.52 2.87
CA SER A 279 12.39 -3.55 2.08
C SER A 279 12.95 -4.95 2.32
N TYR A 280 12.13 -5.98 2.07
CA TYR A 280 12.55 -7.39 2.12
C TYR A 280 13.71 -7.68 1.17
N SER A 281 13.71 -7.08 -0.03
CA SER A 281 14.79 -7.28 -1.00
C SER A 281 16.13 -6.80 -0.43
N GLN A 282 16.16 -5.60 0.17
CA GLN A 282 17.40 -5.10 0.76
C GLN A 282 17.85 -5.94 1.95
N MET A 283 16.94 -6.27 2.87
CA MET A 283 17.24 -7.13 4.02
C MET A 283 17.85 -8.47 3.58
N ASN A 284 17.21 -9.16 2.65
CA ASN A 284 17.66 -10.46 2.17
C ASN A 284 19.04 -10.38 1.51
N THR A 285 19.29 -9.36 0.68
CA THR A 285 20.61 -9.14 0.08
C THR A 285 21.70 -8.86 1.12
N PHE A 286 21.38 -8.17 2.22
CA PHE A 286 22.34 -7.89 3.29
C PHE A 286 22.64 -9.14 4.10
N VAL A 287 21.60 -9.87 4.50
CA VAL A 287 21.72 -11.14 5.23
C VAL A 287 22.50 -12.17 4.41
N GLU A 288 22.19 -12.32 3.12
CA GLU A 288 22.90 -13.23 2.23
C GLU A 288 24.37 -12.84 2.07
N PHE A 289 24.66 -11.54 1.93
CA PHE A 289 26.02 -11.04 1.90
C PHE A 289 26.77 -11.38 3.19
N TRP A 290 26.19 -11.14 4.37
CA TRP A 290 26.79 -11.43 5.66
C TRP A 290 27.01 -12.91 5.95
N LYS A 291 26.10 -13.79 5.48
CA LYS A 291 26.27 -15.26 5.53
C LYS A 291 27.47 -15.73 4.72
N ASN A 292 27.78 -15.06 3.62
CA ASN A 292 28.88 -15.43 2.72
C ASN A 292 30.18 -14.64 3.00
N LEU A 293 30.14 -13.62 3.85
CA LEU A 293 31.28 -12.76 4.15
C LEU A 293 32.28 -13.50 5.07
N LYS A 294 33.51 -13.66 4.57
CA LYS A 294 34.66 -14.12 5.35
C LYS A 294 35.53 -12.93 5.72
N LEU A 295 35.85 -12.81 6.99
CA LEU A 295 36.76 -11.78 7.50
C LEU A 295 38.21 -12.18 7.25
N ALA A 296 39.13 -11.21 7.37
CA ALA A 296 40.56 -11.42 7.14
C ALA A 296 41.20 -12.50 8.03
N ASN A 297 40.62 -12.73 9.21
CA ASN A 297 41.04 -13.77 10.15
C ASN A 297 40.45 -15.17 9.81
N GLY A 298 39.76 -15.32 8.68
CA GLY A 298 39.16 -16.56 8.21
C GLY A 298 37.80 -16.91 8.82
N GLN A 299 37.31 -16.15 9.81
CA GLN A 299 36.01 -16.39 10.44
C GLN A 299 34.85 -15.95 9.54
N GLN A 300 33.74 -16.69 9.61
CA GLN A 300 32.49 -16.28 8.96
C GLN A 300 31.83 -15.18 9.78
N PHE A 301 31.50 -14.07 9.13
CA PHE A 301 30.92 -12.91 9.80
C PHE A 301 29.58 -13.25 10.46
N TRP A 302 28.75 -14.07 9.82
CA TRP A 302 27.46 -14.51 10.37
C TRP A 302 27.60 -15.25 11.70
N THR A 303 28.61 -16.12 11.83
CA THR A 303 28.88 -16.84 13.09
C THR A 303 29.26 -15.89 14.22
N LEU A 304 29.96 -14.79 13.93
CA LEU A 304 30.25 -13.77 14.94
C LEU A 304 28.98 -13.12 15.48
N LEU A 305 28.01 -12.83 14.61
CA LEU A 305 26.71 -12.32 15.03
C LEU A 305 25.95 -13.34 15.88
N GLU A 306 25.95 -14.63 15.49
CA GLU A 306 25.32 -15.72 16.24
C GLU A 306 25.95 -15.91 17.63
N CYS A 307 27.25 -15.63 17.80
CA CYS A 307 27.89 -15.63 19.10
C CYS A 307 27.45 -14.46 19.99
N GLN A 308 26.96 -13.36 19.43
CA GLN A 308 26.48 -12.21 20.22
C GLN A 308 24.99 -12.32 20.56
N LYS A 309 24.17 -12.77 19.61
CA LYS A 309 22.70 -12.84 19.73
C LYS A 309 22.12 -13.98 18.91
N GLN A 310 21.03 -14.56 19.37
CA GLN A 310 20.23 -15.49 18.57
C GLN A 310 19.50 -14.71 17.46
N LEU A 311 19.68 -15.14 16.20
CA LEU A 311 19.26 -14.38 15.03
C LEU A 311 17.90 -14.82 14.48
N PHE A 312 17.04 -13.84 14.19
CA PHE A 312 15.72 -14.01 13.62
C PHE A 312 15.56 -13.10 12.40
N ILE A 313 14.88 -13.59 11.36
CA ILE A 313 14.67 -12.85 10.11
C ILE A 313 13.19 -12.91 9.74
N GLU A 314 12.56 -11.75 9.60
CA GLU A 314 11.20 -11.63 9.11
C GLU A 314 11.07 -12.22 7.70
N GLN A 315 10.11 -13.13 7.51
CA GLN A 315 9.78 -13.67 6.20
C GLN A 315 8.56 -12.95 5.60
N LYS A 316 8.52 -12.85 4.28
CA LYS A 316 7.39 -12.21 3.57
C LYS A 316 6.10 -13.02 3.71
N ASP A 317 6.19 -14.33 3.94
CA ASP A 317 5.03 -15.22 4.05
C ASP A 317 4.34 -15.13 5.41
N LYS A 318 3.01 -15.30 5.44
CA LYS A 318 2.16 -15.02 6.62
C LYS A 318 2.19 -16.12 7.67
N PHE A 319 2.46 -17.36 7.28
CA PHE A 319 2.16 -18.52 8.11
C PHE A 319 3.04 -18.64 9.37
N ASN A 320 4.22 -18.00 9.38
CA ASN A 320 5.23 -18.24 10.43
C ASN A 320 5.46 -17.07 11.40
N ILE A 321 4.73 -15.95 11.30
CA ILE A 321 4.96 -14.79 12.18
C ILE A 321 4.70 -15.10 13.67
N PRO A 322 3.61 -15.79 14.07
CA PRO A 322 3.39 -16.12 15.48
C PRO A 322 4.48 -17.03 16.05
N ILE A 323 4.98 -17.98 15.25
CA ILE A 323 6.07 -18.88 15.64
C ILE A 323 7.36 -18.08 15.82
N LEU A 324 7.71 -17.23 14.84
CA LEU A 324 8.87 -16.36 14.89
C LEU A 324 8.89 -15.49 16.16
N LEU A 325 7.74 -14.90 16.52
CA LEU A 325 7.62 -14.05 17.70
C LEU A 325 7.77 -14.85 19.00
N LYS A 326 7.20 -16.05 19.07
CA LYS A 326 7.33 -16.94 20.23
C LYS A 326 8.79 -17.37 20.45
N ASP A 327 9.48 -17.72 19.37
CA ASP A 327 10.88 -18.13 19.44
C ASP A 327 11.77 -16.93 19.77
N PHE A 328 11.46 -15.75 19.23
CA PHE A 328 12.14 -14.49 19.58
C PHE A 328 11.96 -14.15 21.07
N ASP A 329 10.74 -14.22 21.60
CA ASP A 329 10.43 -13.99 23.02
C ASP A 329 11.24 -14.91 23.94
N SER A 330 11.31 -16.20 23.61
CA SER A 330 12.12 -17.16 24.36
C SER A 330 13.62 -16.82 24.32
N ALA A 331 14.11 -16.35 23.17
CA ALA A 331 15.51 -16.03 22.96
C ALA A 331 15.94 -14.68 23.59
N VAL A 332 15.01 -13.75 23.80
CA VAL A 332 15.28 -12.46 24.48
C VAL A 332 15.87 -12.67 25.87
N TYR A 333 15.40 -13.71 26.58
CA TYR A 333 15.87 -14.11 27.91
C TYR A 333 16.86 -15.29 27.87
N GLY A 334 17.32 -15.67 26.68
CA GLY A 334 18.27 -16.76 26.48
C GLY A 334 19.70 -16.43 26.92
N SER A 335 20.56 -17.46 26.96
CA SER A 335 21.94 -17.35 27.45
C SER A 335 22.91 -16.66 26.48
N VAL A 336 22.56 -16.52 25.21
CA VAL A 336 23.44 -15.97 24.15
C VAL A 336 23.26 -14.45 24.02
N GLY A 337 23.34 -13.70 25.14
CA GLY A 337 23.25 -12.24 25.12
C GLY A 337 21.91 -11.64 24.65
N GLY A 338 20.90 -12.47 24.39
CA GLY A 338 19.56 -12.11 23.91
C GLY A 338 19.29 -12.45 22.45
N ALA A 339 18.36 -11.73 21.84
CA ALA A 339 17.85 -11.98 20.49
C ALA A 339 18.05 -10.77 19.57
N LEU A 340 18.31 -11.02 18.29
CA LEU A 340 18.37 -10.01 17.24
C LEU A 340 17.37 -10.35 16.15
N LEU A 341 16.43 -9.44 15.88
CA LEU A 341 15.44 -9.58 14.82
C LEU A 341 15.71 -8.60 13.68
N PHE A 342 15.98 -9.15 12.49
CA PHE A 342 15.96 -8.42 11.24
C PHE A 342 14.52 -8.35 10.71
N ALA A 343 14.00 -7.14 10.54
CA ALA A 343 12.62 -6.87 10.11
C ALA A 343 12.57 -5.80 9.02
N VAL A 344 11.38 -5.56 8.47
CA VAL A 344 11.16 -4.60 7.39
C VAL A 344 10.20 -3.50 7.82
N CYS A 345 10.57 -2.25 7.53
CA CYS A 345 9.69 -1.09 7.66
C CYS A 345 8.48 -1.27 6.74
N ARG A 346 7.26 -1.09 7.26
CA ARG A 346 5.99 -1.40 6.56
C ARG A 346 5.82 -2.89 6.25
N GLY A 347 6.64 -3.73 6.88
CA GLY A 347 6.43 -5.17 7.00
C GLY A 347 5.43 -5.47 8.11
N LYS A 348 5.14 -6.75 8.30
CA LYS A 348 4.12 -7.18 9.27
C LYS A 348 4.57 -6.94 10.71
N LEU A 349 5.87 -7.06 10.95
CA LEU A 349 6.44 -6.84 12.28
C LEU A 349 6.51 -5.35 12.65
N SER A 350 6.29 -4.44 11.70
CA SER A 350 6.25 -2.99 11.94
C SER A 350 4.86 -2.45 12.28
N GLU A 351 3.81 -3.26 12.14
CA GLU A 351 2.42 -2.85 12.33
C GLU A 351 1.73 -3.73 13.37
N GLY A 352 1.16 -3.11 14.41
CA GLY A 352 0.32 -3.80 15.39
C GLY A 352 1.06 -4.69 16.41
N ILE A 353 2.39 -4.76 16.36
CA ILE A 353 3.22 -5.47 17.35
C ILE A 353 3.95 -4.44 18.21
N ASP A 354 3.87 -4.62 19.52
CA ASP A 354 4.58 -3.80 20.49
C ASP A 354 5.77 -4.58 21.06
N PHE A 355 6.98 -4.03 20.91
CA PHE A 355 8.20 -4.59 21.48
C PHE A 355 8.58 -3.82 22.74
N ALA A 356 8.01 -4.23 23.87
CA ALA A 356 8.21 -3.55 25.13
C ALA A 356 9.52 -3.97 25.83
N ASP A 357 10.23 -2.97 26.36
CA ASP A 357 11.39 -3.08 27.25
C ASP A 357 12.44 -4.11 26.79
N SER A 358 12.55 -5.26 27.47
CA SER A 358 13.51 -6.33 27.16
C SER A 358 13.50 -6.78 25.69
N HIS A 359 12.36 -6.66 25.00
CA HIS A 359 12.21 -7.06 23.61
C HIS A 359 12.85 -6.10 22.61
N CYS A 360 13.14 -4.86 23.03
CA CYS A 360 13.78 -3.84 22.21
C CYS A 360 14.60 -2.89 23.09
N ARG A 361 15.80 -3.33 23.47
CA ARG A 361 16.78 -2.49 24.17
C ARG A 361 17.59 -1.62 23.21
N SER A 362 17.61 -1.98 21.92
CA SER A 362 18.19 -1.18 20.83
C SER A 362 17.42 -1.40 19.53
N LEU A 363 17.23 -0.32 18.78
CA LEU A 363 16.60 -0.31 17.46
C LEU A 363 17.53 0.38 16.46
N ILE A 364 17.92 -0.34 15.41
CA ILE A 364 18.65 0.22 14.27
C ILE A 364 17.70 0.29 13.07
N ILE A 365 17.58 1.48 12.48
CA ILE A 365 16.89 1.65 11.20
C ILE A 365 17.95 1.83 10.12
N VAL A 366 18.04 0.88 9.19
CA VAL A 366 19.01 0.91 8.10
C VAL A 366 18.46 1.80 6.99
N GLY A 367 19.10 2.95 6.78
CA GLY A 367 18.67 3.93 5.77
C GLY A 367 17.33 4.59 6.10
N ILE A 368 16.67 5.14 5.07
CA ILE A 368 15.38 5.83 5.21
C ILE A 368 14.30 5.00 4.47
N PRO A 369 13.19 4.62 5.13
CA PRO A 369 12.13 3.80 4.53
C PRO A 369 11.23 4.62 3.60
N PHE A 370 11.81 5.11 2.49
CA PHE A 370 11.07 5.81 1.45
C PHE A 370 10.05 4.89 0.77
N PRO A 371 8.87 5.40 0.39
CA PRO A 371 7.96 4.66 -0.46
C PRO A 371 8.66 4.31 -1.79
N PRO A 372 8.31 3.19 -2.45
CA PRO A 372 8.92 2.83 -3.72
C PRO A 372 8.67 3.94 -4.77
N LEU A 373 9.74 4.57 -5.26
CA LEU A 373 9.63 5.75 -6.13
C LEU A 373 8.97 5.45 -7.48
N PHE A 374 9.05 4.20 -7.93
CA PHE A 374 8.48 3.73 -9.20
C PHE A 374 7.11 3.07 -9.05
N ASP A 375 6.55 3.03 -7.83
CA ASP A 375 5.17 2.59 -7.65
C ASP A 375 4.22 3.60 -8.31
N PRO A 376 3.34 3.17 -9.23
CA PRO A 376 2.42 4.06 -9.92
C PRO A 376 1.60 4.95 -8.98
N ARG A 377 1.15 4.40 -7.84
CA ARG A 377 0.35 5.13 -6.85
C ARG A 377 1.16 6.24 -6.19
N VAL A 378 2.46 6.01 -5.95
CA VAL A 378 3.38 6.99 -5.36
C VAL A 378 3.66 8.13 -6.35
N ILE A 379 3.96 7.79 -7.61
CA ILE A 379 4.18 8.78 -8.68
C ILE A 379 2.95 9.67 -8.84
N LEU A 380 1.77 9.06 -8.95
CA LEU A 380 0.51 9.79 -9.14
C LEU A 380 0.13 10.63 -7.94
N LYS A 381 0.26 10.10 -6.71
CA LYS A 381 0.02 10.88 -5.49
C LYS A 381 0.95 12.10 -5.41
N LYS A 382 2.23 11.94 -5.79
CA LYS A 382 3.18 13.06 -5.84
C LYS A 382 2.77 14.10 -6.87
N SER A 383 2.40 13.67 -8.08
CA SER A 383 1.88 14.56 -9.13
C SER A 383 0.66 15.34 -8.65
N TYR A 384 -0.33 14.64 -8.09
CA TYR A 384 -1.55 15.24 -7.52
C TYR A 384 -1.25 16.30 -6.45
N LEU A 385 -0.34 16.02 -5.52
CA LEU A 385 0.03 16.97 -4.47
C LEU A 385 0.74 18.21 -5.04
N LEU A 386 1.62 18.03 -6.04
CA LEU A 386 2.33 19.15 -6.68
C LEU A 386 1.37 20.05 -7.46
N GLU A 387 0.41 19.47 -8.19
CA GLU A 387 -0.65 20.23 -8.87
C GLU A 387 -1.47 21.06 -7.87
N ALA A 388 -1.84 20.47 -6.72
CA ALA A 388 -2.60 21.17 -5.68
C ALA A 388 -1.82 22.35 -5.04
N VAL A 389 -0.51 22.20 -4.81
CA VAL A 389 0.35 23.29 -4.30
C VAL A 389 0.46 24.42 -5.32
N ASN A 390 0.67 24.09 -6.59
CA ASN A 390 0.77 25.09 -7.65
C ASN A 390 -0.52 25.90 -7.85
N THR A 391 -1.68 25.26 -7.68
CA THR A 391 -2.98 25.94 -7.74
C THR A 391 -3.19 26.86 -6.53
N LYS A 392 -2.75 26.47 -5.33
CA LYS A 392 -2.81 27.33 -4.13
C LYS A 392 -1.88 28.54 -4.24
N ASN A 393 -0.67 28.37 -4.74
CA ASN A 393 0.28 29.48 -4.94
C ASN A 393 -0.17 30.47 -6.03
N LYS A 394 -1.00 30.05 -6.99
CA LYS A 394 -1.63 30.97 -7.97
C LYS A 394 -2.71 31.87 -7.35
N ILE A 395 -3.32 31.48 -6.22
CA ILE A 395 -4.38 32.25 -5.54
C ILE A 395 -3.78 33.27 -4.56
N GLN A 396 -2.49 33.15 -4.21
CA GLN A 396 -1.78 34.08 -3.31
C GLN A 396 -1.03 35.23 -4.01
N ILE A 397 -1.14 35.34 -5.34
CA ILE A 397 -0.65 36.51 -6.09
C ILE A 397 -1.84 37.41 -6.42
N ILE A 398 -2.45 37.99 -5.37
CA ILE A 398 -3.07 39.31 -5.48
C ILE A 398 -2.26 40.17 -4.53
N ILE A 399 -1.27 40.83 -5.13
CA ILE A 399 -0.44 41.84 -4.48
C ILE A 399 -1.37 43.02 -4.15
N CYS A 400 -1.43 43.38 -2.87
CA CYS A 400 -1.45 44.78 -2.46
C CYS A 400 -0.22 44.98 -1.57
#